data_AF-A0A0D1WHU5-F1
#
_entry.id   AF-A0A0D1WHU5-F1
#
_cell.length_a   1.000
_cell.length_b   1.000
_cell.length_c   1.000
_cell.angle_alpha   90.00
_cell.angle_beta   90.00
_cell.angle_gamma   90.00
#
_symmetry.space_group_name_H-M   'P 1'
#
loop_
_entity.id
_entity.type
_entity.pdbx_description
1 polymer ?
#
loop_
_entity_poly.entity_id
_entity_poly.type
_entity_poly.pdbx_seq_one_letter_code
_entity_poly.pdbx_strand_id
1 'polypeptide(L)'
;MSAASDEIKGLLALRDSLNSSIDAFIDLSNEERAPGPKVNQARQKISSAARKLATEVANPQQEATALAFAPWLNAVIRTALELNIFNLLGTSTTASELAEKTGADEALIGMDKTLH
;
A
#
# COMPACT_ATOMS: atom_id res chain seq x y z
N MET A 1 28.06 8.77 -19.99
CA MET A 1 28.35 8.66 -18.54
C MET A 1 27.45 9.53 -17.65
N SER A 2 26.66 10.48 -18.19
CA SER A 2 25.74 11.31 -17.38
C SER A 2 24.52 10.53 -16.85
N ALA A 3 23.87 9.74 -17.69
CA ALA A 3 22.61 9.06 -17.35
C ALA A 3 22.71 8.15 -16.10
N ALA A 4 23.76 7.31 -16.01
CA ALA A 4 23.97 6.46 -14.83
C ALA A 4 24.30 7.27 -13.56
N SER A 5 24.98 8.41 -13.70
CA SER A 5 25.23 9.31 -12.57
C SER A 5 23.95 10.01 -12.11
N ASP A 6 23.03 10.31 -13.02
CA ASP A 6 21.76 10.98 -12.71
C ASP A 6 20.76 10.00 -12.08
N GLU A 7 20.75 8.75 -12.53
CA GLU A 7 19.98 7.65 -11.93
C GLU A 7 20.40 7.39 -10.48
N ILE A 8 21.71 7.24 -10.22
CA ILE A 8 22.24 7.04 -8.86
C ILE A 8 21.89 8.23 -7.96
N LYS A 9 21.98 9.47 -8.45
CA LYS A 9 21.56 10.67 -7.69
C LYS A 9 20.06 10.62 -7.35
N GLY A 10 19.21 10.20 -8.29
CA GLY A 10 17.78 10.02 -8.06
C GLY A 10 17.49 9.00 -6.97
N LEU A 11 18.15 7.84 -7.01
CA LEU A 11 18.01 6.79 -5.99
C LEU A 11 18.46 7.26 -4.61
N LEU A 12 19.58 7.99 -4.53
CA LEU A 12 20.06 8.56 -3.28
C LEU A 12 19.06 9.56 -2.69
N ALA A 13 18.49 10.44 -3.52
CA ALA A 13 17.48 11.40 -3.08
C ALA A 13 16.20 10.70 -2.57
N LEU A 14 15.78 9.60 -3.21
CA LEU A 14 14.63 8.80 -2.75
C LEU A 14 14.91 8.09 -1.42
N ARG A 15 16.12 7.53 -1.24
CA ARG A 15 16.56 6.96 0.05
C ARG A 15 16.53 8.01 1.14
N ASP A 16 17.07 9.19 0.89
CA ASP A 16 17.14 10.26 1.90
C ASP A 16 15.74 10.77 2.26
N SER A 17 14.83 10.86 1.29
CA SER A 17 13.41 11.17 1.49
C SER A 17 12.68 10.12 2.33
N LEU A 18 12.95 8.83 2.08
CA LEU A 18 12.40 7.73 2.87
C LEU A 18 12.89 7.79 4.32
N ASN A 19 14.19 7.95 4.53
CA ASN A 19 14.78 8.07 5.86
C ASN A 19 14.19 9.26 6.62
N SER A 20 14.14 10.44 6.00
CA SER A 20 13.54 11.62 6.60
C SER A 20 12.06 11.42 6.99
N SER A 21 11.31 10.64 6.19
CA SER A 21 9.91 10.31 6.51
C SER A 21 9.78 9.34 7.68
N ILE A 22 10.73 8.41 7.84
CA ILE A 22 10.81 7.48 8.97
C ILE A 22 11.20 8.23 10.24
N ASP A 23 12.21 9.10 10.17
CA ASP A 23 12.67 9.92 11.29
C ASP A 23 11.51 10.81 11.78
N ALA A 24 10.79 11.48 10.88
CA ALA A 24 9.62 12.28 11.23
C ALA A 24 8.49 11.46 11.90
N PHE A 25 8.37 10.16 11.59
CA PHE A 25 7.43 9.26 12.26
C PHE A 25 7.92 8.86 13.66
N ILE A 26 9.22 8.60 13.80
CA ILE A 26 9.86 8.31 15.08
C ILE A 26 9.78 9.52 16.02
N ASP A 27 9.93 10.73 15.49
CA ASP A 27 9.91 11.97 16.28
C ASP A 27 8.51 12.39 16.76
N LEU A 28 7.44 11.73 16.30
CA LEU A 28 6.09 12.00 16.78
C LEU A 28 6.00 11.77 18.31
N SER A 29 5.45 12.76 19.02
CA SER A 29 5.22 12.64 20.46
C SER A 29 4.21 11.52 20.79
N ASN A 30 4.12 11.11 22.06
CA ASN A 30 3.11 10.15 22.49
C ASN A 30 1.68 10.67 22.26
N GLU A 31 1.43 11.98 22.38
CA GLU A 31 0.12 12.57 22.04
C GLU A 31 -0.13 12.54 20.53
N GLU A 32 0.90 12.76 19.71
CA GLU A 32 0.78 12.71 18.25
C GLU A 32 0.67 11.29 17.68
N ARG A 33 1.15 10.31 18.44
CA ARG A 33 1.06 8.86 18.14
C ARG A 33 -0.28 8.24 18.54
N ALA A 34 -1.11 8.93 19.32
CA ALA A 34 -2.49 8.51 19.52
C ALA A 34 -3.15 8.32 18.14
N PRO A 35 -3.93 7.23 17.93
CA PRO A 35 -4.45 6.88 16.61
C PRO A 35 -5.23 8.05 16.03
N GLY A 36 -4.63 8.70 15.03
CA GLY A 36 -5.09 10.00 14.57
C GLY A 36 -4.47 10.42 13.23
N PRO A 37 -4.86 11.60 12.73
CA PRO A 37 -4.53 12.07 11.38
C PRO A 37 -3.02 12.17 11.11
N LYS A 38 -2.22 12.56 12.11
CA LYS A 38 -0.77 12.77 11.98
C LYS A 38 0.00 11.46 11.76
N VAL A 39 -0.31 10.41 12.52
CA VAL A 39 0.26 9.07 12.34
C VAL A 39 -0.03 8.54 10.94
N ASN A 40 -1.28 8.68 10.48
CA ASN A 40 -1.69 8.22 9.15
C ASN A 40 -0.99 9.01 8.04
N GLN A 41 -0.85 10.32 8.19
CA GLN A 41 -0.11 11.15 7.24
C GLN A 41 1.37 10.78 7.16
N ALA A 42 2.01 10.52 8.31
CA ALA A 42 3.40 10.07 8.34
C ALA A 42 3.58 8.69 7.69
N ARG A 43 2.69 7.73 7.96
CA ARG A 43 2.65 6.42 7.27
C ARG A 43 2.46 6.56 5.76
N GLN A 44 1.60 7.47 5.32
CA GLN A 44 1.39 7.76 3.90
C GLN A 44 2.64 8.30 3.24
N LYS A 45 3.39 9.21 3.88
CA LYS A 45 4.65 9.74 3.37
C LYS A 45 5.71 8.65 3.20
N ILE A 46 5.88 7.79 4.20
CA ILE A 46 6.78 6.63 4.14
C ILE A 46 6.38 5.71 2.97
N SER A 47 5.11 5.35 2.89
CA SER A 47 4.59 4.48 1.82
C SER A 47 4.82 5.08 0.42
N SER A 48 4.59 6.39 0.26
CA SER A 48 4.81 7.08 -1.01
C SER A 48 6.29 7.07 -1.44
N ALA A 49 7.21 7.38 -0.51
CA ALA A 49 8.65 7.37 -0.79
C ALA A 49 9.14 5.96 -1.14
N ALA A 50 8.72 4.95 -0.37
CA ALA A 50 9.06 3.55 -0.62
C ALA A 50 8.56 3.06 -1.99
N ARG A 51 7.32 3.44 -2.38
CA ARG A 51 6.75 3.04 -3.67
C ARG A 51 7.50 3.65 -4.84
N LYS A 52 7.92 4.92 -4.74
CA LYS A 52 8.75 5.56 -5.77
C LYS A 52 10.10 4.87 -5.90
N LEU A 53 10.77 4.60 -4.78
CA LEU A 53 12.04 3.86 -4.80
C LEU A 53 11.88 2.48 -5.45
N ALA A 54 10.82 1.74 -5.09
CA ALA A 54 10.53 0.43 -5.66
C ALA A 54 10.28 0.48 -7.18
N THR A 55 9.64 1.54 -7.69
CA THR A 55 9.45 1.74 -9.13
C THR A 55 10.76 2.01 -9.85
N GLU A 56 11.62 2.90 -9.32
CA GLU A 56 12.89 3.24 -9.98
C GLU A 56 13.89 2.07 -10.01
N VAL A 57 13.81 1.13 -9.07
CA VAL A 57 14.69 -0.06 -9.05
C VAL A 57 14.05 -1.30 -9.67
N ALA A 58 12.82 -1.19 -10.17
CA ALA A 58 12.13 -2.32 -10.78
C ALA A 58 12.84 -2.73 -12.06
N ASN A 59 13.12 -4.03 -12.19
CA ASN A 59 13.60 -4.55 -13.47
C ASN A 59 12.43 -4.69 -14.47
N PRO A 60 12.70 -4.78 -15.78
CA PRO A 60 11.65 -4.86 -16.80
C PRO A 60 10.66 -6.00 -16.61
N GLN A 61 11.08 -7.13 -16.03
CA GLN A 61 10.17 -8.25 -15.75
C GLN A 61 9.19 -7.91 -14.63
N GLN A 62 9.64 -7.20 -13.59
CA GLN A 62 8.79 -6.72 -12.50
C GLN A 62 7.78 -5.66 -13.01
N GLU A 63 8.20 -4.77 -13.90
CA GLU A 63 7.30 -3.79 -14.53
C GLU A 63 6.26 -4.46 -15.42
N ALA A 64 6.67 -5.39 -16.29
CA ALA A 64 5.77 -6.14 -17.15
C ALA A 64 4.74 -6.94 -16.33
N THR A 65 5.18 -7.52 -15.21
CA THR A 65 4.30 -8.20 -14.25
C THR A 65 3.27 -7.22 -13.68
N ALA A 66 3.70 -6.07 -13.15
CA ALA A 66 2.79 -5.06 -12.62
C ALA A 66 1.75 -4.59 -13.64
N LEU A 67 2.15 -4.41 -14.91
CA LEU A 67 1.24 -4.06 -16.00
C LEU A 67 0.24 -5.18 -16.32
N ALA A 68 0.71 -6.43 -16.41
CA ALA A 68 -0.13 -7.58 -16.73
C ALA A 68 -1.18 -7.86 -15.64
N PHE A 69 -0.86 -7.58 -14.38
CA PHE A 69 -1.78 -7.78 -13.25
C PHE A 69 -2.60 -6.54 -12.88
N ALA A 70 -2.36 -5.37 -13.47
CA ALA A 70 -3.17 -4.17 -13.24
C ALA A 70 -4.68 -4.37 -13.55
N PRO A 71 -5.10 -5.10 -14.60
CA PRO A 71 -6.50 -5.41 -14.84
C PRO A 71 -7.15 -6.26 -13.74
N TRP A 72 -6.39 -7.14 -13.07
CA TRP A 72 -6.90 -7.92 -11.94
C TRP A 72 -7.27 -7.00 -10.76
N LEU A 73 -6.49 -5.97 -10.50
CA LEU A 73 -6.83 -4.97 -9.48
C LEU A 73 -8.15 -4.24 -9.80
N ASN A 74 -8.43 -3.96 -11.09
CA ASN A 74 -9.72 -3.38 -11.50
C ASN A 74 -10.88 -4.33 -11.22
N ALA A 75 -10.70 -5.64 -11.46
CA ALA A 75 -11.71 -6.64 -11.12
C ALA A 75 -11.96 -6.70 -9.60
N VAL A 76 -10.90 -6.68 -8.78
CA VAL A 76 -11.00 -6.64 -7.31
C VAL A 76 -11.74 -5.39 -6.84
N ILE A 77 -11.42 -4.21 -7.39
CA ILE A 77 -12.11 -2.96 -7.04
C ILE A 77 -13.60 -3.05 -7.43
N ARG A 78 -13.90 -3.59 -8.60
CA ARG A 78 -15.28 -3.76 -9.05
C ARG A 78 -16.07 -4.70 -8.14
N THR A 79 -15.49 -5.84 -7.77
CA THR A 79 -16.11 -6.77 -6.81
C THR A 79 -16.32 -6.09 -5.46
N ALA A 80 -15.35 -5.32 -4.95
CA ALA A 80 -15.50 -4.58 -3.70
C ALA A 80 -16.60 -3.50 -3.75
N LEU A 81 -16.82 -2.87 -4.91
CA LEU A 81 -17.94 -1.96 -5.14
C LEU A 81 -19.28 -2.69 -5.18
N GLU A 82 -19.37 -3.80 -5.93
CA GLU A 82 -20.59 -4.62 -6.05
C GLU A 82 -21.01 -5.21 -4.70
N LEU A 83 -20.04 -5.60 -3.86
CA LEU A 83 -20.25 -6.10 -2.50
C LEU A 83 -20.37 -4.99 -1.45
N ASN A 84 -20.32 -3.72 -1.83
CA ASN A 84 -20.43 -2.59 -0.91
C ASN A 84 -19.37 -2.58 0.23
N ILE A 85 -18.20 -3.21 0.01
CA ILE A 85 -17.16 -3.39 1.03
C ILE A 85 -16.61 -2.04 1.50
N PHE A 86 -16.49 -1.05 0.61
CA PHE A 86 -15.96 0.27 0.96
C PHE A 86 -16.79 0.99 2.03
N ASN A 87 -18.11 0.79 2.05
CA ASN A 87 -18.99 1.37 3.06
C ASN A 87 -18.92 0.64 4.41
N LEU A 88 -18.27 -0.52 4.47
CA LEU A 88 -18.07 -1.31 5.68
C LEU A 88 -16.71 -1.05 6.34
N LEU A 89 -15.82 -0.30 5.68
CA LEU A 89 -14.50 0.03 6.22
C LEU A 89 -14.62 0.75 7.58
N GLY A 90 -13.89 0.26 8.57
CA GLY A 90 -13.93 0.77 9.95
C GLY A 90 -15.06 0.21 10.81
N THR A 91 -16.01 -0.52 10.22
CA THR A 91 -17.08 -1.24 10.95
C THR A 91 -16.93 -2.76 10.90
N SER A 92 -16.18 -3.27 9.93
CA SER A 92 -15.75 -4.66 9.81
C SER A 92 -14.25 -4.69 9.56
N THR A 93 -13.56 -5.63 10.20
CA THR A 93 -12.10 -5.75 10.17
C THR A 93 -11.60 -7.12 9.72
N THR A 94 -12.50 -8.11 9.63
CA THR A 94 -12.16 -9.48 9.20
C THR A 94 -12.90 -9.86 7.92
N ALA A 95 -12.38 -10.88 7.22
CA ALA A 95 -13.02 -11.41 6.01
C ALA A 95 -14.41 -12.02 6.33
N SER A 96 -14.52 -12.75 7.45
CA SER A 96 -15.78 -13.35 7.89
C SER A 96 -16.85 -12.30 8.21
N GLU A 97 -16.49 -11.22 8.91
CA GLU A 97 -17.44 -10.10 9.20
C GLU A 97 -17.92 -9.39 7.93
N LEU A 98 -17.05 -9.29 6.91
CA LEU A 98 -17.43 -8.74 5.62
C LEU A 98 -18.29 -9.73 4.83
N ALA A 99 -17.99 -11.02 4.86
CA ALA A 99 -18.79 -12.06 4.22
C ALA A 99 -20.22 -12.10 4.77
N GLU A 100 -20.38 -12.06 6.10
CA GLU A 100 -21.69 -12.02 6.75
C GLU A 100 -22.52 -10.80 6.33
N LYS A 101 -21.90 -9.61 6.27
CA LYS A 101 -22.60 -8.37 5.92
C LYS A 101 -22.90 -8.21 4.44
N THR A 102 -22.11 -8.84 3.57
CA THR A 102 -22.22 -8.70 2.11
C THR A 102 -22.92 -9.88 1.45
N GLY A 103 -23.03 -11.01 2.15
CA GLY A 103 -23.54 -12.28 1.60
C GLY A 103 -22.58 -12.95 0.61
N ALA A 104 -21.36 -12.46 0.48
CA ALA A 104 -20.36 -13.04 -0.40
C ALA A 104 -19.67 -14.25 0.23
N ASP A 105 -19.10 -15.11 -0.61
CA ASP A 105 -18.18 -16.14 -0.16
C ASP A 105 -16.95 -15.48 0.50
N GLU A 106 -16.59 -15.95 1.69
CA GLU A 106 -15.45 -15.43 2.44
C GLU A 106 -14.13 -15.55 1.66
N ALA A 107 -13.98 -16.58 0.83
CA ALA A 107 -12.81 -16.77 -0.03
C ALA A 107 -12.67 -15.70 -1.13
N LEU A 108 -13.74 -14.97 -1.44
CA LEU A 108 -13.71 -13.83 -2.37
C LEU A 108 -13.26 -12.53 -1.71
N ILE A 109 -13.27 -12.46 -0.37
CA ILE A 109 -12.97 -11.26 0.40
C ILE A 109 -11.58 -11.35 1.04
N GLY A 110 -11.22 -12.52 1.57
CA GLY A 110 -9.96 -12.75 2.26
C GLY A 110 -9.13 -13.85 1.62
N MET A 111 -7.82 -13.77 1.76
CA MET A 111 -6.97 -14.94 1.56
C MET A 111 -7.25 -15.93 2.70
N ASP A 112 -7.61 -17.15 2.33
CA ASP A 112 -7.66 -18.27 3.26
C ASP A 112 -6.26 -18.44 3.90
N LYS A 113 -6.19 -18.37 5.23
CA LYS A 113 -4.93 -18.54 5.98
C LYS A 113 -4.41 -19.98 5.93
N THR A 114 -5.11 -20.91 5.28
CA THR A 114 -4.74 -22.32 5.21
C THR A 114 -3.91 -22.72 3.99
N LEU A 115 -3.63 -21.81 3.05
CA LEU A 115 -2.68 -22.07 1.97
C LEU A 115 -1.23 -21.81 2.45
N HIS A 116 -0.64 -22.85 3.06
CA HIS A 116 0.79 -23.00 3.29
C HIS A 116 1.40 -23.97 2.27
#